data_AF-A0A9E4KFT8-F1
#
_entry.id   AF-A0A9E4KFT8-F1
#
_cell.length_a   1.000
_cell.length_b   1.000
_cell.length_c   1.000
_cell.angle_alpha   90.00
_cell.angle_beta   90.00
_cell.angle_gamma   90.00
#
_symmetry.space_group_name_H-M   'P 1'
#
loop_
_entity.id
_entity.type
_entity.pdbx_description
1 polymer ?
#
loop_
_entity_poly.entity_id
_entity_poly.type
_entity_poly.pdbx_seq_one_letter_code
_entity_poly.pdbx_strand_id
1 'polypeptide(L)'
;MSVQDVRRIVERLLPHVEEEGHREVNQLLNSGPYDQERHEKLNLERERAFQISVTIYGRDGESLFGYGTEPFDSPNIPTPIESIYISNSSAYQNVTGHNPLNNFTLHLDFSTPPLVDNNNPVSNPTPNFSNFTVEGKREAWVASIHQAVMEVLGKKSNGRNFMHAAFVYDIGLGLLGFPVAIYLCWRFSGFVETYLGVLNPFIAVVAYIYIFFFVLNVYRVLFGYTKWAFPAVELTDNENRAKVHRRFWCTILIGLFVSAIYDLLTIP
;
A
#
# COMPACT_ATOMS: atom_id res chain seq x y z
N MET A 1 -6.25 5.81 -4.65
CA MET A 1 -7.39 4.99 -5.07
C MET A 1 -8.54 5.28 -4.12
N SER A 2 -9.79 5.23 -4.54
CA SER A 2 -10.94 5.35 -3.62
C SER A 2 -11.65 4.01 -3.42
N VAL A 3 -12.49 3.91 -2.40
CA VAL A 3 -13.41 2.77 -2.21
C VAL A 3 -14.30 2.59 -3.44
N GLN A 4 -14.72 3.69 -4.06
CA GLN A 4 -15.48 3.67 -5.32
C GLN A 4 -14.69 3.14 -6.50
N ASP A 5 -13.38 3.37 -6.55
CA ASP A 5 -12.51 2.74 -7.57
C ASP A 5 -12.49 1.21 -7.36
N VAL A 6 -12.40 0.74 -6.12
CA VAL A 6 -12.42 -0.70 -5.81
C VAL A 6 -13.78 -1.33 -6.12
N ARG A 7 -14.88 -0.65 -5.78
CA ARG A 7 -16.24 -1.05 -6.21
C ARG A 7 -16.32 -1.20 -7.73
N ARG A 8 -15.80 -0.23 -8.49
CA ARG A 8 -15.79 -0.28 -9.95
C ARG A 8 -15.00 -1.48 -10.50
N ILE A 9 -13.94 -1.91 -9.81
CA ILE A 9 -13.23 -3.15 -10.17
C ILE A 9 -14.18 -4.34 -10.07
N VAL A 10 -14.90 -4.47 -8.94
CA VAL A 10 -15.87 -5.57 -8.76
C VAL A 10 -16.99 -5.53 -9.79
N GLU A 11 -17.58 -4.36 -10.05
CA GLU A 11 -18.62 -4.17 -11.06
C GLU A 11 -18.17 -4.63 -12.45
N ARG A 12 -16.90 -4.40 -12.80
CA ARG A 12 -16.32 -4.83 -14.08
C ARG A 12 -16.00 -6.32 -14.14
N LEU A 13 -15.71 -6.94 -12.99
CA LEU A 13 -15.42 -8.37 -12.90
C LEU A 13 -16.71 -9.21 -12.90
N LEU A 14 -17.81 -8.70 -12.35
CA LEU A 14 -19.08 -9.44 -12.23
C LEU A 14 -19.55 -10.08 -13.54
N PRO A 15 -19.65 -9.36 -14.69
CA PRO A 15 -20.11 -9.95 -15.94
C PRO A 15 -19.23 -11.12 -16.43
N HIS A 16 -17.91 -11.08 -16.16
CA HIS A 16 -16.99 -12.14 -16.56
C HIS A 16 -17.13 -13.40 -15.71
N VAL A 17 -17.50 -13.25 -14.44
CA VAL A 17 -17.80 -14.37 -13.54
C VAL A 17 -19.16 -14.98 -13.88
N GLU A 18 -20.16 -14.13 -14.15
CA GLU A 18 -21.49 -14.57 -14.60
C GLU A 18 -21.44 -15.32 -15.94
N GLU A 19 -20.71 -14.79 -16.93
CA GLU A 19 -20.52 -15.44 -18.23
C GLU A 19 -19.92 -16.85 -18.04
N GLU A 20 -18.92 -16.98 -17.17
CA GLU A 20 -18.30 -18.28 -16.90
C GLU A 20 -19.29 -19.25 -16.25
N GLY A 21 -20.10 -18.77 -15.30
CA GLY A 21 -21.16 -19.57 -14.69
C GLY A 21 -22.20 -20.06 -15.68
N HIS A 22 -22.63 -19.22 -16.61
CA HIS A 22 -23.52 -19.63 -17.70
C HIS A 22 -22.88 -20.71 -18.58
N ARG A 23 -21.59 -20.58 -18.89
CA ARG A 23 -20.89 -21.54 -19.74
C ARG A 23 -20.75 -22.90 -19.07
N GLU A 24 -20.37 -22.94 -17.79
CA GLU A 24 -20.24 -24.18 -17.04
C GLU A 24 -21.58 -24.91 -16.91
N VAL A 25 -22.65 -24.21 -16.55
CA VAL A 25 -24.01 -24.80 -16.49
C VAL A 25 -24.44 -25.33 -17.86
N ASN A 26 -24.24 -24.57 -18.94
CA ASN A 26 -24.60 -25.01 -20.28
C ASN A 26 -23.82 -26.26 -20.71
N GLN A 27 -22.54 -26.36 -20.34
CA GLN A 27 -21.73 -27.55 -20.59
C GLN A 27 -22.29 -28.78 -19.85
N LEU A 28 -22.73 -28.61 -18.60
CA LEU A 28 -23.34 -29.68 -17.81
C LEU A 28 -24.71 -30.08 -18.35
N LEU A 29 -25.55 -29.14 -18.77
CA LEU A 29 -26.86 -29.44 -19.35
C LEU A 29 -26.76 -30.20 -20.67
N ASN A 30 -25.79 -29.82 -21.53
CA ASN A 30 -25.56 -30.50 -22.81
C ASN A 30 -24.96 -31.91 -22.66
N SER A 31 -24.50 -32.29 -21.47
CA SER A 31 -23.90 -33.62 -21.22
C SER A 31 -24.90 -34.75 -20.95
N GLY A 32 -26.21 -34.46 -20.88
CA GLY A 32 -27.23 -35.47 -20.59
C GLY A 32 -28.63 -35.14 -21.13
N PRO A 33 -29.61 -36.01 -20.89
CA PRO A 33 -31.01 -35.75 -21.27
C PRO A 33 -31.55 -34.52 -20.52
N TYR A 34 -32.42 -33.77 -21.19
CA TYR A 34 -33.06 -32.60 -20.59
C TYR A 34 -33.97 -33.03 -19.45
N ASP A 35 -33.75 -32.43 -18.29
CA ASP A 35 -34.56 -32.57 -17.08
C ASP A 35 -34.74 -31.18 -16.47
N GLN A 36 -35.99 -30.78 -16.27
CA GLN A 36 -36.33 -29.46 -15.77
C GLN A 36 -35.88 -29.29 -14.30
N GLU A 37 -36.01 -30.33 -13.48
CA GLU A 37 -35.58 -30.28 -12.08
C GLU A 37 -34.06 -30.07 -11.99
N ARG A 38 -33.30 -30.81 -12.79
CA ARG A 38 -31.85 -30.62 -12.94
C ARG A 38 -31.49 -29.20 -13.41
N HIS A 39 -32.24 -28.65 -14.35
CA HIS A 39 -31.97 -27.31 -14.88
C HIS A 39 -32.20 -26.23 -13.81
N GLU A 40 -33.29 -26.31 -13.06
CA GLU A 40 -33.58 -25.39 -11.96
C GLU A 40 -32.52 -25.48 -10.85
N LYS A 41 -32.10 -26.71 -10.49
CA LYS A 41 -31.03 -26.93 -9.51
C LYS A 41 -29.70 -26.32 -9.94
N LEU A 42 -29.26 -26.55 -11.17
CA LEU A 42 -27.99 -26.02 -11.68
C LEU A 42 -27.99 -24.48 -11.76
N ASN A 43 -29.13 -23.88 -12.10
CA ASN A 43 -29.24 -22.41 -12.09
C ASN A 43 -29.13 -21.84 -10.68
N LEU A 44 -29.76 -22.49 -9.68
CA LEU A 44 -29.63 -22.07 -8.28
C LEU A 44 -28.19 -22.23 -7.76
N GLU A 45 -27.51 -23.33 -8.11
CA GLU A 45 -26.10 -23.54 -7.76
C GLU A 45 -25.21 -22.49 -8.44
N ARG A 46 -25.46 -22.16 -9.71
CA ARG A 46 -24.72 -21.11 -10.43
C ARG A 46 -24.81 -19.77 -9.73
N GLU A 47 -26.03 -19.34 -9.39
CA GLU A 47 -26.26 -18.05 -8.73
C GLU A 47 -25.53 -17.92 -7.40
N ARG A 48 -25.31 -19.03 -6.69
CA ARG A 48 -24.57 -19.07 -5.42
C ARG A 48 -23.06 -19.24 -5.62
N ALA A 49 -22.64 -20.05 -6.59
CA ALA A 49 -21.24 -20.42 -6.80
C ALA A 49 -20.45 -19.34 -7.56
N PHE A 50 -21.06 -18.71 -8.57
CA PHE A 50 -20.40 -17.72 -9.42
C PHE A 50 -20.62 -16.30 -8.89
N GLN A 51 -20.21 -16.10 -7.64
CA GLN A 51 -20.23 -14.79 -6.98
C GLN A 51 -18.81 -14.31 -6.70
N ILE A 52 -18.63 -13.00 -6.67
CA ILE A 52 -17.38 -12.38 -6.22
C ILE A 52 -17.51 -12.14 -4.72
N SER A 53 -16.70 -12.84 -3.93
CA SER A 53 -16.55 -12.56 -2.51
C SER A 53 -15.64 -11.34 -2.31
N VAL A 54 -16.05 -10.44 -1.41
CA VAL A 54 -15.27 -9.26 -1.01
C VAL A 54 -15.16 -9.28 0.51
N THR A 55 -13.93 -9.16 1.02
CA THR A 55 -13.64 -8.97 2.44
C THR A 55 -12.85 -7.69 2.63
N ILE A 56 -13.38 -6.77 3.44
CA ILE A 56 -12.73 -5.51 3.80
C ILE A 56 -12.22 -5.66 5.22
N TYR A 57 -10.90 -5.53 5.42
CA TYR A 57 -10.28 -5.59 6.74
C TYR A 57 -9.96 -4.17 7.22
N GLY A 58 -10.38 -3.86 8.44
CA GLY A 58 -10.02 -2.65 9.17
C GLY A 58 -8.79 -2.86 10.04
N ARG A 59 -8.12 -1.77 10.39
CA ARG A 59 -6.90 -1.79 11.23
C ARG A 59 -7.13 -2.35 12.64
N ASP A 60 -8.35 -2.22 13.17
CA ASP A 60 -8.69 -2.63 14.53
C ASP A 60 -9.16 -4.09 14.62
N GLY A 61 -8.91 -4.89 13.59
CA GLY A 61 -9.32 -6.30 13.50
C GLY A 61 -10.78 -6.50 13.09
N GLU A 62 -11.52 -5.42 12.85
CA GLU A 62 -12.85 -5.45 12.26
C GLU A 62 -12.78 -5.95 10.81
N SER A 63 -13.77 -6.73 10.39
CA SER A 63 -13.87 -7.20 9.01
C SER A 63 -15.32 -7.18 8.53
N LEU A 64 -15.52 -6.78 7.28
CA LEU A 64 -16.80 -6.83 6.60
C LEU A 64 -16.71 -7.78 5.41
N PHE A 65 -17.53 -8.82 5.40
CA PHE A 65 -17.64 -9.80 4.32
C PHE A 65 -18.98 -9.65 3.59
N GLY A 66 -18.96 -9.82 2.27
CA GLY A 66 -20.18 -9.97 1.48
C GLY A 66 -19.87 -10.29 0.03
N TYR A 67 -20.90 -10.23 -0.82
CA TYR A 67 -20.81 -10.63 -2.22
C TYR A 67 -21.07 -9.46 -3.18
N GLY A 68 -20.39 -9.46 -4.31
CA GLY A 68 -20.50 -8.40 -5.31
C GLY A 68 -20.15 -7.03 -4.72
N THR A 69 -21.03 -6.04 -4.94
CA THR A 69 -20.81 -4.67 -4.47
C THR A 69 -21.36 -4.37 -3.08
N GLU A 70 -22.11 -5.31 -2.48
CA GLU A 70 -22.82 -5.10 -1.21
C GLU A 70 -21.91 -4.57 -0.08
N PRO A 71 -20.68 -5.09 0.13
CA PRO A 71 -19.82 -4.58 1.22
C PRO A 71 -19.48 -3.10 1.11
N PHE A 72 -19.49 -2.53 -0.09
CA PHE A 72 -19.19 -1.11 -0.32
C PHE A 72 -20.38 -0.17 -0.05
N ASP A 73 -21.59 -0.72 0.07
CA ASP A 73 -22.81 0.02 0.39
C ASP A 73 -23.17 -0.05 1.89
N SER A 74 -22.43 -0.86 2.66
CA SER A 74 -22.67 -1.03 4.10
C SER A 74 -22.33 0.25 4.89
N PRO A 75 -23.18 0.66 5.85
CA PRO A 75 -22.82 1.74 6.78
C PRO A 75 -21.74 1.32 7.79
N ASN A 76 -21.45 0.02 7.89
CA ASN A 76 -20.49 -0.55 8.84
C ASN A 76 -19.16 -0.92 8.17
N ILE A 77 -18.76 -0.19 7.12
CA ILE A 77 -17.43 -0.39 6.52
C ILE A 77 -16.36 -0.04 7.55
N PRO A 78 -15.39 -0.93 7.82
CA PRO A 78 -14.32 -0.63 8.75
C PRO A 78 -13.52 0.61 8.31
N THR A 79 -13.27 1.53 9.24
CA THR A 79 -12.46 2.73 8.96
C THR A 79 -11.43 2.94 10.07
N PRO A 80 -10.11 3.00 9.77
CA PRO A 80 -9.49 2.95 8.45
C PRO A 80 -9.41 1.52 7.87
N ILE A 81 -9.58 1.42 6.54
CA ILE A 81 -9.38 0.19 5.78
C ILE A 81 -7.89 -0.12 5.69
N GLU A 82 -7.49 -1.31 6.13
CA GLU A 82 -6.13 -1.82 6.03
C GLU A 82 -5.91 -2.61 4.75
N SER A 83 -6.83 -3.50 4.39
CA SER A 83 -6.73 -4.27 3.16
C SER A 83 -8.11 -4.67 2.61
N ILE A 84 -8.17 -4.98 1.32
CA ILE A 84 -9.37 -5.49 0.66
C ILE A 84 -8.98 -6.75 -0.11
N TYR A 85 -9.68 -7.84 0.15
CA TYR A 85 -9.53 -9.12 -0.52
C TYR A 85 -10.74 -9.42 -1.40
N ILE A 86 -10.51 -9.73 -2.67
CA ILE A 86 -11.55 -9.97 -3.67
C ILE A 86 -11.24 -11.28 -4.39
N SER A 87 -12.19 -12.21 -4.42
CA SER A 87 -12.00 -13.50 -5.11
C SER A 87 -13.33 -14.11 -5.57
N ASN A 88 -13.31 -14.80 -6.71
CA ASN A 88 -14.43 -15.66 -7.14
C ASN A 88 -14.32 -17.11 -6.64
N SER A 89 -13.22 -17.49 -5.97
CA SER A 89 -13.01 -18.88 -5.53
C SER A 89 -13.80 -19.22 -4.27
N SER A 90 -13.89 -18.30 -3.31
CA SER A 90 -14.48 -18.57 -2.00
C SER A 90 -15.95 -18.99 -2.09
N ALA A 91 -16.74 -18.27 -2.91
CA ALA A 91 -18.15 -18.60 -3.12
C ALA A 91 -18.32 -19.96 -3.81
N TYR A 92 -17.54 -20.20 -4.86
CA TYR A 92 -17.58 -21.44 -5.63
C TYR A 92 -17.19 -22.65 -4.77
N GLN A 93 -16.12 -22.55 -3.96
CA GLN A 93 -15.71 -23.60 -3.03
C GLN A 93 -16.76 -23.89 -1.96
N ASN A 94 -17.42 -22.85 -1.42
CA ASN A 94 -18.46 -23.01 -0.41
C ASN A 94 -19.68 -23.80 -0.94
N VAL A 95 -19.99 -23.65 -2.23
CA VAL A 95 -21.12 -24.36 -2.86
C VAL A 95 -20.72 -25.75 -3.36
N THR A 96 -19.55 -25.89 -3.98
CA THR A 96 -19.16 -27.11 -4.73
C THR A 96 -18.15 -27.99 -4.01
N GLY A 97 -17.42 -27.47 -3.02
CA GLY A 97 -16.29 -28.15 -2.38
C GLY A 97 -15.01 -28.22 -3.24
N HIS A 98 -14.99 -27.57 -4.41
CA HIS A 98 -13.88 -27.60 -5.36
C HIS A 98 -13.43 -26.20 -5.78
N ASN A 99 -12.26 -26.09 -6.40
CA ASN A 99 -11.79 -24.84 -7.00
C ASN A 99 -12.43 -24.64 -8.38
N PRO A 100 -12.83 -23.41 -8.74
CA PRO A 100 -13.29 -23.15 -10.09
C PRO A 100 -12.12 -23.28 -11.08
N LEU A 101 -12.43 -23.73 -12.31
CA LEU A 101 -11.43 -23.88 -13.38
C LEU A 101 -10.78 -22.56 -13.78
N ASN A 102 -11.54 -21.47 -13.66
CA ASN A 102 -11.11 -20.10 -13.92
C ASN A 102 -11.32 -19.29 -12.63
N ASN A 103 -10.22 -18.84 -12.06
CA ASN A 103 -10.21 -18.17 -10.77
C ASN A 103 -9.36 -16.90 -10.80
N PHE A 104 -9.71 -15.95 -9.93
CA PHE A 104 -8.86 -14.82 -9.66
C PHE A 104 -8.88 -14.47 -8.18
N THR A 105 -7.80 -13.83 -7.75
CA THR A 105 -7.63 -13.26 -6.42
C THR A 105 -6.96 -11.91 -6.57
N LEU A 106 -7.57 -10.88 -5.98
CA LEU A 106 -7.04 -9.53 -5.89
C LEU A 106 -6.96 -9.15 -4.42
N HIS A 107 -5.75 -8.96 -3.93
CA HIS A 107 -5.46 -8.43 -2.62
C HIS A 107 -4.91 -7.01 -2.77
N LEU A 108 -5.59 -6.04 -2.17
CA LEU A 108 -5.17 -4.64 -2.14
C LEU A 108 -4.76 -4.28 -0.72
N ASP A 109 -3.49 -3.96 -0.53
CA ASP A 109 -2.90 -3.60 0.75
C ASP A 109 -2.74 -2.08 0.86
N PHE A 110 -3.38 -1.51 1.89
CA PHE A 110 -3.34 -0.09 2.25
C PHE A 110 -2.64 0.14 3.60
N SER A 111 -1.96 -0.88 4.12
CA SER A 111 -1.23 -0.78 5.37
C SER A 111 -0.15 0.30 5.29
N THR A 112 0.04 1.00 6.40
CA THR A 112 1.10 2.00 6.52
C THR A 112 2.26 1.37 7.27
N PRO A 113 3.51 1.53 6.80
CA PRO A 113 4.66 1.03 7.55
C PRO A 113 4.70 1.68 8.93
N PRO A 114 5.18 1.00 9.98
CA PRO A 114 5.34 1.61 11.28
C PRO A 114 6.35 2.78 11.20
N LEU A 115 6.17 3.78 12.05
CA LEU A 115 7.05 4.96 12.10
C LEU A 115 8.52 4.59 12.38
N VAL A 116 8.71 3.56 13.19
CA VAL A 116 10.02 3.04 13.55
C VAL A 116 9.96 1.52 13.37
N ASP A 117 10.62 1.03 12.32
CA ASP A 117 10.87 -0.38 12.11
C ASP A 117 12.36 -0.64 12.31
N ASN A 118 12.69 -1.36 13.39
CA ASN A 118 14.07 -1.77 13.64
C ASN A 118 14.43 -3.07 12.90
N ASN A 119 13.44 -3.82 12.42
CA ASN A 119 13.64 -5.10 11.75
C ASN A 119 13.83 -4.93 10.25
N ASN A 120 13.29 -3.86 9.65
CA ASN A 120 13.48 -3.57 8.24
C ASN A 120 14.54 -2.47 8.02
N PRO A 121 15.65 -2.77 7.31
CA PRO A 121 16.58 -1.75 6.85
C PRO A 121 15.86 -0.62 6.10
N VAL A 122 16.14 0.64 6.44
CA VAL A 122 15.45 1.80 5.86
C VAL A 122 15.70 1.95 4.35
N SER A 123 16.82 1.40 3.87
CA SER A 123 17.23 1.27 2.47
C SER A 123 16.36 0.32 1.66
N ASN A 124 15.67 -0.61 2.30
CA ASN A 124 14.78 -1.54 1.62
C ASN A 124 13.55 -0.80 1.09
N PRO A 125 12.97 -1.32 -0.02
CA PRO A 125 11.68 -0.85 -0.47
C PRO A 125 10.62 -1.10 0.62
N THR A 126 9.64 -0.21 0.72
CA THR A 126 8.52 -0.44 1.64
C THR A 126 7.74 -1.66 1.17
N PRO A 127 7.48 -2.65 2.04
CA PRO A 127 6.68 -3.81 1.68
C PRO A 127 5.32 -3.36 1.14
N ASN A 128 4.87 -4.00 0.06
CA ASN A 128 3.52 -3.86 -0.46
C ASN A 128 3.01 -5.28 -0.69
N PHE A 129 2.02 -5.69 0.10
CA PHE A 129 1.45 -7.04 0.01
C PHE A 129 0.28 -7.10 -0.98
N SER A 130 0.04 -6.04 -1.74
CA SER A 130 -0.94 -6.06 -2.83
C SER A 130 -0.50 -7.08 -3.88
N ASN A 131 -1.40 -7.98 -4.23
CA ASN A 131 -1.16 -8.99 -5.26
C ASN A 131 -2.40 -9.17 -6.12
N PHE A 132 -2.18 -9.61 -7.35
CA PHE A 132 -3.25 -9.94 -8.27
C PHE A 132 -2.85 -11.20 -9.02
N THR A 133 -3.65 -12.24 -8.84
CA THR A 133 -3.43 -13.56 -9.45
C THR A 133 -4.67 -13.93 -10.24
N VAL A 134 -4.47 -14.39 -11.47
CA VAL A 134 -5.54 -14.88 -12.34
C VAL A 134 -5.06 -16.20 -12.92
N GLU A 135 -5.85 -17.24 -12.71
CA GLU A 135 -5.57 -18.58 -13.20
C GLU A 135 -6.77 -19.08 -13.99
N GLY A 136 -6.53 -19.71 -15.13
CA GLY A 136 -7.62 -20.22 -15.93
C GLY A 136 -7.16 -21.02 -17.13
N LYS A 137 -8.01 -21.94 -17.58
CA LYS A 137 -7.78 -22.70 -18.82
C LYS A 137 -8.04 -21.86 -20.08
N ARG A 138 -8.81 -20.78 -19.95
CA ARG A 138 -9.24 -19.94 -21.07
C ARG A 138 -8.45 -18.63 -21.09
N GLU A 139 -7.49 -18.52 -22.00
CA GLU A 139 -6.64 -17.32 -22.15
C GLU A 139 -7.46 -16.03 -22.34
N ALA A 140 -8.54 -16.10 -23.13
CA ALA A 140 -9.41 -14.94 -23.35
C ALA A 140 -10.07 -14.43 -22.04
N TRP A 141 -10.49 -15.35 -21.16
CA TRP A 141 -11.08 -14.98 -19.86
C TRP A 141 -10.01 -14.35 -18.96
N VAL A 142 -8.82 -14.97 -18.89
CA VAL A 142 -7.68 -14.44 -18.12
C VAL A 142 -7.32 -13.02 -18.58
N ALA A 143 -7.23 -12.80 -19.89
CA ALA A 143 -6.94 -11.49 -20.47
C ALA A 143 -8.02 -10.45 -20.15
N SER A 144 -9.30 -10.82 -20.22
CA SER A 144 -10.42 -9.93 -19.88
C SER A 144 -10.41 -9.53 -18.40
N ILE A 145 -10.20 -10.49 -17.49
CA ILE A 145 -10.08 -10.21 -16.05
C ILE A 145 -8.90 -9.27 -15.77
N HIS A 146 -7.74 -9.54 -16.38
CA HIS A 146 -6.57 -8.68 -16.23
C HIS A 146 -6.83 -7.26 -16.75
N GLN A 147 -7.43 -7.12 -17.92
CA GLN A 147 -7.80 -5.82 -18.49
C GLN A 147 -8.79 -5.07 -17.61
N ALA A 148 -9.82 -5.74 -17.08
CA ALA A 148 -10.84 -5.14 -16.22
C ALA A 148 -10.23 -4.53 -14.96
N VAL A 149 -9.31 -5.23 -14.30
CA VAL A 149 -8.60 -4.74 -13.11
C VAL A 149 -7.63 -3.60 -13.47
N MET A 150 -6.80 -3.80 -14.50
CA MET A 150 -5.74 -2.84 -14.85
C MET A 150 -6.28 -1.54 -15.43
N GLU A 151 -7.45 -1.51 -16.05
CA GLU A 151 -8.05 -0.26 -16.53
C GLU A 151 -8.41 0.68 -15.36
N VAL A 152 -8.71 0.13 -14.19
CA VAL A 152 -8.99 0.93 -12.98
C VAL A 152 -7.69 1.28 -12.25
N LEU A 153 -6.82 0.29 -12.02
CA LEU A 153 -5.56 0.50 -11.29
C LEU A 153 -4.54 1.35 -12.07
N GLY A 154 -4.41 1.11 -13.38
CA GLY A 154 -3.40 1.74 -14.24
C GLY A 154 -3.59 3.26 -14.41
N LYS A 155 -4.80 3.77 -14.23
CA LYS A 155 -5.08 5.22 -14.29
C LYS A 155 -4.55 6.00 -13.07
N LYS A 156 -4.00 5.32 -12.06
CA LYS A 156 -3.68 5.91 -10.74
C LYS A 156 -2.24 5.69 -10.28
N SER A 157 -1.25 5.67 -11.20
CA SER A 157 0.15 5.71 -10.78
C SER A 157 0.45 7.02 -10.03
N ASN A 158 0.86 6.93 -8.77
CA ASN A 158 1.39 8.10 -8.07
C ASN A 158 2.91 8.19 -8.34
N GLY A 159 3.43 9.40 -8.53
CA GLY A 159 4.88 9.62 -8.63
C GLY A 159 5.62 9.43 -7.30
N ARG A 160 4.89 9.18 -6.20
CA ARG A 160 5.44 9.09 -4.84
C ARG A 160 6.05 7.73 -4.55
N ASN A 161 5.74 6.72 -5.37
CA ASN A 161 6.35 5.39 -5.29
C ASN A 161 7.89 5.43 -5.35
N PHE A 162 8.48 6.49 -5.93
CA PHE A 162 9.93 6.67 -5.88
C PHE A 162 10.48 6.69 -4.45
N MET A 163 9.79 7.31 -3.47
CA MET A 163 10.26 7.35 -2.07
C MET A 163 10.27 5.97 -1.39
N HIS A 164 9.54 5.02 -1.97
CA HIS A 164 9.48 3.63 -1.51
C HIS A 164 10.37 2.70 -2.33
N ALA A 165 11.09 3.21 -3.33
CA ALA A 165 12.04 2.41 -4.09
C ALA A 165 13.27 2.06 -3.25
N ALA A 166 13.95 0.98 -3.63
CA ALA A 166 15.21 0.58 -3.03
C ALA A 166 16.27 1.70 -3.20
N PHE A 167 17.19 1.80 -2.22
CA PHE A 167 18.33 2.72 -2.22
C PHE A 167 18.02 4.23 -2.19
N VAL A 168 16.75 4.65 -2.24
CA VAL A 168 16.42 6.09 -2.18
C VAL A 168 16.82 6.71 -0.84
N TYR A 169 16.74 5.94 0.24
CA TYR A 169 17.31 6.34 1.53
C TYR A 169 18.82 6.59 1.44
N ASP A 170 19.58 5.68 0.83
CA ASP A 170 21.04 5.77 0.77
C ASP A 170 21.51 6.94 -0.10
N ILE A 171 20.82 7.16 -1.23
CA ILE A 171 21.05 8.33 -2.10
C ILE A 171 20.77 9.61 -1.31
N GLY A 172 19.65 9.69 -0.59
CA GLY A 172 19.32 10.84 0.24
C GLY A 172 20.29 11.03 1.41
N LEU A 173 20.77 9.95 2.01
CA LEU A 173 21.77 9.97 3.08
C LEU A 173 23.10 10.56 2.56
N GLY A 174 23.54 10.13 1.38
CA GLY A 174 24.75 10.62 0.74
C GLY A 174 24.66 12.09 0.33
N LEU A 175 23.54 12.49 -0.28
CA LEU A 175 23.36 13.84 -0.83
C LEU A 175 22.93 14.89 0.20
N LEU A 176 22.20 14.48 1.24
CA LEU A 176 21.65 15.39 2.26
C LEU A 176 22.13 15.03 3.67
N GLY A 177 22.03 13.76 4.07
CA GLY A 177 22.37 13.33 5.42
C GLY A 177 23.80 13.66 5.86
N PHE A 178 24.80 13.22 5.10
CA PHE A 178 26.21 13.49 5.42
C PHE A 178 26.57 14.98 5.36
N PRO A 179 26.21 15.74 4.31
CA PRO A 179 26.47 17.18 4.29
C PRO A 179 25.85 17.94 5.47
N VAL A 180 24.61 17.62 5.84
CA VAL A 180 23.94 18.24 7.00
C VAL A 180 24.63 17.87 8.31
N ALA A 181 25.06 16.62 8.48
CA ALA A 181 25.80 16.20 9.67
C ALA A 181 27.14 16.93 9.81
N ILE A 182 27.89 17.11 8.72
CA ILE A 182 29.14 17.87 8.70
C ILE A 182 28.88 19.35 8.99
N TYR A 183 27.87 19.94 8.34
CA TYR A 183 27.46 21.33 8.57
C TYR A 183 27.12 21.58 10.05
N LEU A 184 26.37 20.68 10.70
CA LEU A 184 26.05 20.82 12.12
C LEU A 184 27.28 20.64 13.01
N CYS A 185 28.22 19.75 12.68
CA CYS A 185 29.50 19.67 13.40
C CYS A 185 30.24 21.02 13.33
N TRP A 186 30.32 21.63 12.15
CA TRP A 186 30.90 22.96 11.99
C TRP A 186 30.13 24.04 12.78
N ARG A 187 28.80 24.03 12.70
CA ARG A 187 27.94 25.01 13.40
C ARG A 187 28.06 24.95 14.92
N PHE A 188 28.27 23.76 15.48
CA PHE A 188 28.47 23.52 16.91
C PHE A 188 29.94 23.58 17.34
N SER A 189 30.88 23.81 16.42
CA SER A 189 32.31 23.77 16.72
C SER A 189 32.73 24.73 17.83
N GLY A 190 32.26 25.98 17.81
CA GLY A 190 32.57 26.95 18.86
C GLY A 190 32.13 26.49 20.26
N PHE A 191 30.97 25.83 20.37
CA PHE A 191 30.51 25.25 21.63
C PHE A 191 31.40 24.08 22.07
N VAL A 192 31.67 23.14 21.16
CA VAL A 192 32.50 21.95 21.46
C VAL A 192 33.91 22.37 21.90
N GLU A 193 34.57 23.26 21.16
CA GLU A 193 35.93 23.69 21.48
C GLU A 193 36.01 24.49 22.79
N THR A 194 35.03 25.38 23.02
CA THR A 194 35.03 26.23 24.24
C THR A 194 34.78 25.43 25.51
N TYR A 195 33.84 24.47 25.48
CA TYR A 195 33.41 23.78 26.70
C TYR A 195 34.02 22.38 26.87
N LEU A 196 34.25 21.65 25.78
CA LEU A 196 34.74 20.27 25.81
C LEU A 196 36.22 20.18 25.41
N GLY A 197 36.66 21.02 24.47
CA GLY A 197 38.06 21.09 24.02
C GLY A 197 39.02 21.47 25.14
N VAL A 198 38.61 22.38 26.04
CA VAL A 198 39.39 22.79 27.22
C VAL A 198 39.64 21.63 28.19
N LEU A 199 38.72 20.67 28.29
CA LEU A 199 38.88 19.52 29.18
C LEU A 199 39.92 18.53 28.63
N ASN A 200 39.77 18.15 27.36
CA ASN A 200 40.68 17.25 26.66
C ASN A 200 40.37 17.26 25.14
N PRO A 201 41.35 17.39 24.24
CA PRO A 201 41.14 17.31 22.79
C PRO A 201 40.43 16.02 22.34
N PHE A 202 40.67 14.90 23.03
CA PHE A 202 39.99 13.63 22.76
C PHE A 202 38.49 13.72 22.99
N ILE A 203 38.03 14.44 24.04
CA ILE A 203 36.61 14.60 24.34
C ILE A 203 35.91 15.41 23.23
N ALA A 204 36.57 16.45 22.70
CA ALA A 204 36.04 17.22 21.57
C ALA A 204 35.82 16.34 20.33
N VAL A 205 36.81 15.52 19.95
CA VAL A 205 36.69 14.56 18.83
C VAL A 205 35.52 13.59 19.05
N VAL A 206 35.41 13.02 20.25
CA VAL A 206 34.29 12.13 20.60
C VAL A 206 32.96 12.88 20.47
N ALA A 207 32.86 14.12 20.94
CA ALA A 207 31.64 14.92 20.83
C ALA A 207 31.22 15.13 19.37
N TYR A 208 32.14 15.42 18.45
CA TYR A 208 31.83 15.52 17.02
C TYR A 208 31.31 14.21 16.44
N ILE A 209 31.90 13.07 16.80
CA ILE A 209 31.42 11.75 16.36
C ILE A 209 29.98 11.53 16.83
N TYR A 210 29.67 11.85 18.10
CA TYR A 210 28.31 11.73 18.62
C TYR A 210 27.32 12.68 17.93
N ILE A 211 27.69 13.94 17.69
CA ILE A 211 26.86 14.88 16.94
C ILE A 211 26.58 14.34 15.53
N PHE A 212 27.62 13.87 14.83
CA PHE A 212 27.48 13.30 13.50
C PHE A 212 26.49 12.13 13.47
N PHE A 213 26.71 11.11 14.31
CA PHE A 213 25.80 9.96 14.39
C PHE A 213 24.40 10.33 14.87
N PHE A 214 24.27 11.29 15.78
CA PHE A 214 22.97 11.78 16.22
C PHE A 214 22.19 12.37 15.04
N VAL A 215 22.83 13.22 14.22
CA VAL A 215 22.20 13.80 13.03
C VAL A 215 21.78 12.72 12.03
N LEU A 216 22.61 11.70 11.81
CA LEU A 216 22.23 10.58 10.92
C LEU A 216 21.05 9.77 11.47
N ASN A 217 20.96 9.60 12.79
CA ASN A 217 19.80 8.96 13.42
C ASN A 217 18.53 9.82 13.28
N VAL A 218 18.64 11.13 13.47
CA VAL A 218 17.54 12.06 13.20
C VAL A 218 17.10 11.95 11.73
N TYR A 219 18.05 11.98 10.79
CA TYR A 219 17.75 11.78 9.37
C TYR A 219 17.01 10.46 9.10
N ARG A 220 17.46 9.37 9.73
CA ARG A 220 16.79 8.05 9.63
C ARG A 220 15.33 8.11 10.10
N VAL A 221 15.07 8.74 11.26
CA VAL A 221 13.71 8.90 11.79
C VAL A 221 12.87 9.78 10.87
N LEU A 222 13.42 10.87 10.36
CA LEU A 222 12.72 11.78 9.45
C LEU A 222 12.37 11.12 8.11
N PHE A 223 13.26 10.28 7.59
CA PHE A 223 12.99 9.52 6.36
C PHE A 223 11.92 8.44 6.59
N GLY A 224 11.98 7.71 7.70
CA GLY A 224 10.91 6.78 8.11
C GLY A 224 9.56 7.49 8.25
N TYR A 225 9.55 8.65 8.91
CA TYR A 225 8.38 9.50 9.03
C TYR A 225 7.85 9.95 7.67
N THR A 226 8.74 10.29 6.72
CA THR A 226 8.36 10.65 5.35
C THR A 226 7.67 9.48 4.65
N LYS A 227 8.23 8.27 4.70
CA LYS A 227 7.59 7.05 4.15
C LYS A 227 6.21 6.78 4.76
N TRP A 228 6.05 7.00 6.07
CA TRP A 228 4.76 6.87 6.75
C TRP A 228 3.76 7.94 6.32
N ALA A 229 4.19 9.20 6.25
CA ALA A 229 3.32 10.32 5.87
C ALA A 229 2.86 10.20 4.41
N PHE A 230 3.65 9.58 3.54
CA PHE A 230 3.35 9.40 2.13
C PHE A 230 3.36 7.91 1.76
N PRO A 231 2.36 7.10 2.15
CA PRO A 231 2.35 5.67 1.83
C PRO A 231 2.32 5.41 0.32
N ALA A 232 2.85 4.25 -0.09
CA ALA A 232 2.94 3.83 -1.48
C ALA A 232 1.56 3.68 -2.13
N VAL A 233 0.62 3.09 -1.40
CA VAL A 233 -0.79 2.97 -1.80
C VAL A 233 -1.64 3.70 -0.77
N GLU A 234 -2.43 4.67 -1.22
CA GLU A 234 -3.34 5.44 -0.37
C GLU A 234 -4.77 5.26 -0.85
N LEU A 235 -5.63 4.83 0.08
CA LEU A 235 -7.07 4.89 -0.07
C LEU A 235 -7.54 6.30 0.34
N THR A 236 -8.21 7.01 -0.56
CA THR A 236 -8.62 8.41 -0.33
C THR A 236 -9.65 8.57 0.76
N ASP A 237 -10.43 7.51 1.00
CA ASP A 237 -11.54 7.45 1.94
C ASP A 237 -11.10 7.14 3.37
N ASN A 238 -9.88 6.62 3.55
CA ASN A 238 -9.30 6.56 4.89
C ASN A 238 -9.12 8.00 5.38
N GLU A 239 -9.76 8.35 6.51
CA GLU A 239 -9.60 9.65 7.17
C GLU A 239 -8.14 9.83 7.59
N ASN A 240 -7.34 10.34 6.66
CA ASN A 240 -5.91 10.23 6.81
C ASN A 240 -5.39 11.46 7.52
N ARG A 241 -5.13 11.32 8.84
CA ARG A 241 -4.25 12.23 9.59
C ARG A 241 -2.95 12.52 8.84
N ALA A 242 -2.53 11.61 7.94
CA ALA A 242 -1.43 11.84 7.02
C ALA A 242 -1.50 13.18 6.28
N LYS A 243 -2.67 13.69 5.85
CA LYS A 243 -2.75 15.02 5.19
C LYS A 243 -2.25 16.15 6.08
N VAL A 244 -2.60 16.12 7.37
CA VAL A 244 -2.15 17.10 8.37
C VAL A 244 -0.65 16.94 8.58
N HIS A 245 -0.18 15.71 8.75
CA HIS A 245 1.24 15.40 8.93
C HIS A 245 2.10 15.79 7.73
N ARG A 246 1.61 15.63 6.50
CA ARG A 246 2.28 16.10 5.28
C ARG A 246 2.46 17.61 5.28
N ARG A 247 1.42 18.37 5.66
CA ARG A 247 1.50 19.84 5.74
C ARG A 247 2.53 20.25 6.79
N PHE A 248 2.44 19.67 7.98
CA PHE A 248 3.40 19.91 9.06
C PHE A 248 4.84 19.59 8.61
N TRP A 249 5.03 18.46 7.93
CA TRP A 249 6.31 18.05 7.39
C TRP A 249 6.87 19.02 6.34
N CYS A 250 6.05 19.44 5.38
CA CYS A 250 6.44 20.45 4.40
C CYS A 250 6.83 21.77 5.07
N THR A 251 6.13 22.19 6.12
CA THR A 251 6.47 23.42 6.87
C THR A 251 7.85 23.31 7.53
N ILE A 252 8.17 22.17 8.15
CA ILE A 252 9.50 21.92 8.74
C ILE A 252 10.58 21.99 7.64
N LEU A 253 10.38 21.29 6.53
CA LEU A 253 11.34 21.26 5.44
C LEU A 253 11.58 22.65 4.83
N ILE A 254 10.52 23.42 4.60
CA ILE A 254 10.62 24.80 4.10
C ILE A 254 11.38 25.67 5.10
N GLY A 255 11.07 25.58 6.40
CA GLY A 255 11.77 26.35 7.43
C GLY A 255 13.26 26.05 7.49
N LEU A 256 13.64 24.77 7.46
CA LEU A 256 15.04 24.34 7.42
C LEU A 256 15.75 24.84 6.17
N PHE A 257 15.09 24.73 5.00
CA PHE A 257 15.68 25.16 3.73
C PHE A 257 15.89 26.67 3.66
N VAL A 258 14.90 27.46 4.11
CA VAL A 258 15.01 28.93 4.18
C VAL A 258 16.12 29.35 5.14
N SER A 259 16.22 28.71 6.32
CA SER A 259 17.29 28.98 7.28
C SER A 259 18.67 28.68 6.69
N ALA A 260 18.82 27.53 6.01
CA ALA A 260 20.09 27.15 5.39
C ALA A 260 20.52 28.12 4.28
N ILE A 261 19.58 28.59 3.44
CA ILE A 261 19.86 29.61 2.43
C ILE A 261 20.25 30.93 3.06
N TYR A 262 19.53 31.35 4.11
CA TYR A 262 19.85 32.59 4.81
C TYR A 262 21.26 32.58 5.39
N ASP A 263 21.66 31.48 6.05
CA ASP A 263 23.02 31.32 6.56
C ASP A 263 24.04 31.35 5.43
N LEU A 264 23.79 30.65 4.32
CA LEU A 264 24.70 30.63 3.18
C LEU A 264 24.90 32.01 2.53
N LEU A 265 23.87 32.85 2.53
CA LEU A 265 23.94 34.22 2.01
C LEU A 265 24.56 35.23 2.98
N THR A 266 24.59 34.91 4.27
CA THR A 266 25.09 35.82 5.32
C THR A 266 26.48 35.48 5.82
N ILE A 267 27.07 34.35 5.38
CA ILE A 267 28.48 34.05 5.61
C ILE A 267 29.33 35.11 4.86
N PRO A 268 30.14 35.92 5.59
CA PRO A 268 30.97 36.96 5.01
C PRO A 268 32.21 36.42 4.28
#